data_AF-A0A918Q0R7-F1
#
_entry.id   AF-A0A918Q0R7-F1
#
_cell.length_a   1.000
_cell.length_b   1.000
_cell.length_c   1.000
_cell.angle_alpha   90.00
_cell.angle_beta   90.00
_cell.angle_gamma   90.00
#
_symmetry.space_group_name_H-M   'P 1'
#
loop_
_entity.id
_entity.type
_entity.pdbx_description
1 polymer ?
#
loop_
_entity_poly.entity_id
_entity_poly.type
_entity_poly.pdbx_seq_one_letter_code
_entity_poly.pdbx_strand_id
1 'polypeptide(L)' 'MWIAYERAIFETELHRITNVITGIVAPHARMAPRDEGVRLVLEQLGGVKATLEVLPRMER' A
#
# COMPACT_ATOMS: atom_id res chain seq x y z
N MET A 1 -24.95 0.37 -9.34
CA MET A 1 -24.24 -0.77 -8.74
C MET A 1 -22.86 -0.84 -9.40
N TRP A 2 -21.94 -0.05 -8.87
CA TRP A 2 -20.55 0.14 -9.35
C TRP A 2 -19.61 0.07 -8.13
N ILE A 3 -20.10 0.59 -7.00
CA ILE A 3 -19.67 0.42 -5.61
C ILE A 3 -19.06 -0.96 -5.28
N ALA A 4 -19.75 -2.08 -5.56
CA ALA A 4 -19.23 -3.41 -5.19
C ALA A 4 -18.00 -3.82 -6.01
N TYR A 5 -17.97 -3.44 -7.29
CA TYR A 5 -16.86 -3.72 -8.19
C TYR A 5 -15.65 -2.82 -7.87
N GLU A 6 -15.89 -1.52 -7.65
CA GLU A 6 -14.85 -0.57 -7.22
C GLU A 6 -14.24 -0.97 -5.87
N ARG A 7 -15.08 -1.41 -4.92
CA ARG A 7 -14.63 -1.95 -3.63
C ARG A 7 -13.73 -3.17 -3.81
N ALA A 8 -14.12 -4.14 -4.65
CA ALA A 8 -13.31 -5.32 -4.90
C ALA A 8 -11.94 -4.97 -5.54
N ILE A 9 -11.90 -3.95 -6.41
CA ILE A 9 -10.64 -3.43 -6.95
C ILE A 9 -9.79 -2.84 -5.83
N PHE A 10 -10.34 -1.96 -4.99
CA PHE A 10 -9.57 -1.34 -3.90
C PHE A 10 -9.05 -2.35 -2.89
N GLU A 11 -9.84 -3.37 -2.55
CA GLU A 11 -9.39 -4.46 -1.67
C GLU A 11 -8.25 -5.27 -2.31
N THR A 12 -8.35 -5.56 -3.61
CA THR A 12 -7.30 -6.27 -4.36
C THR A 12 -6.00 -5.47 -4.38
N GLU A 13 -6.08 -4.17 -4.68
CA GLU A 13 -4.90 -3.31 -4.74
C GLU A 13 -4.31 -3.04 -3.36
N LEU A 14 -5.14 -2.93 -2.32
CA LEU A 14 -4.68 -2.85 -0.93
C LEU A 14 -3.89 -4.10 -0.53
N HIS A 15 -4.38 -5.28 -0.94
CA HIS A 15 -3.69 -6.53 -0.68
C HIS A 15 -2.32 -6.59 -1.40
N ARG A 16 -2.30 -6.22 -2.68
CA ARG A 16 -1.05 -6.19 -3.48
C ARG A 16 -0.02 -5.22 -2.90
N ILE A 17 -0.42 -3.99 -2.58
CA ILE A 17 0.52 -3.01 -2.03
C ILE A 17 1.04 -3.43 -0.66
N THR A 18 0.18 -4.02 0.17
CA THR A 18 0.58 -4.55 1.48
C THR A 18 1.62 -5.66 1.31
N ASN A 19 1.44 -6.55 0.34
CA ASN A 19 2.40 -7.63 0.07
C ASN A 19 3.74 -7.09 -0.48
N VAL A 20 3.72 -6.08 -1.36
CA VAL A 20 4.95 -5.44 -1.85
C VAL A 20 5.72 -4.76 -0.70
N ILE A 21 5.02 -4.01 0.14
CA ILE A 21 5.64 -3.34 1.29
C ILE A 21 6.25 -4.36 2.25
N THR A 22 5.48 -5.35 2.67
CA THR A 22 5.89 -6.29 3.72
C THR A 22 6.88 -7.34 3.24
N GLY A 23 6.74 -7.83 2.00
CA GLY A 23 7.55 -8.90 1.43
C GLY A 23 8.84 -8.42 0.77
N ILE A 24 8.91 -7.16 0.32
CA ILE A 24 10.02 -6.69 -0.52
C ILE A 24 10.64 -5.42 0.06
N VAL A 25 9.86 -4.33 0.14
CA VAL A 25 10.42 -3.00 0.40
C VAL A 25 10.85 -2.83 1.86
N ALA A 26 10.03 -3.23 2.82
CA ALA A 26 10.37 -3.11 4.24
C ALA A 26 11.58 -4.00 4.65
N PRO A 27 11.71 -5.26 4.18
CA PRO A 27 12.95 -6.02 4.34
C PRO A 27 14.17 -5.31 3.76
N HIS A 28 14.08 -4.80 2.52
CA HIS A 28 15.20 -4.10 1.89
C HIS A 28 15.60 -2.84 2.65
N ALA A 29 14.63 -2.02 3.07
CA ALA A 29 14.87 -0.82 3.88
C ALA A 29 15.54 -1.13 5.23
N ARG A 30 15.22 -2.28 5.85
CA ARG A 30 15.89 -2.73 7.07
C ARG A 30 17.34 -3.17 6.82
N MET A 31 17.62 -3.80 5.69
CA MET A 31 18.97 -4.25 5.32
C MET A 31 19.86 -3.09 4.86
N ALA A 32 19.29 -2.06 4.25
CA ALA A 32 20.00 -0.89 3.73
C ALA A 32 19.39 0.42 4.26
N PRO A 33 19.51 0.72 5.57
CA PRO A 33 18.86 1.89 6.18
C PRO A 33 19.38 3.25 5.70
N ARG A 34 20.54 3.26 5.04
CA ARG A 34 21.15 4.47 4.44
C ARG A 34 20.80 4.64 2.96
N ASP A 35 20.11 3.67 2.36
CA ASP A 35 19.60 3.82 1.01
C ASP A 35 18.39 4.76 1.06
N GLU A 36 18.56 5.97 0.54
CA GLU A 36 17.51 6.98 0.51
C GLU A 36 16.38 6.62 -0.47
N GLY A 37 16.71 5.91 -1.55
CA GLY A 37 15.74 5.49 -2.56
C GLY A 37 14.73 4.49 -1.99
N VAL A 38 15.20 3.45 -1.30
CA VAL A 38 14.28 2.46 -0.69
C VAL A 38 13.42 3.09 0.42
N ARG A 39 13.96 4.07 1.16
CA ARG A 39 13.21 4.80 2.19
C ARG A 39 12.10 5.64 1.57
N LEU A 40 12.40 6.37 0.50
CA LEU A 40 11.40 7.14 -0.24
C LEU A 40 10.32 6.22 -0.81
N VAL A 41 10.69 5.11 -1.43
CA VAL A 41 9.71 4.12 -1.93
C VAL A 41 8.82 3.60 -0.80
N LEU A 42 9.40 3.24 0.36
CA LEU A 42 8.64 2.77 1.51
C LEU A 42 7.64 3.83 2.01
N GLU A 43 8.04 5.09 2.07
CA GLU A 43 7.19 6.21 2.46
C GLU A 43 6.03 6.40 1.48
N GLN A 44 6.32 6.45 0.17
CA GLN A 44 5.30 6.65 -0.86
C GLN A 44 4.28 5.49 -0.91
N LEU A 45 4.76 4.25 -0.85
CA LEU A 45 3.88 3.08 -0.80
C LEU A 45 3.06 3.03 0.50
N GLY A 46 3.63 3.48 1.62
CA GLY A 46 2.91 3.65 2.88
C GLY A 46 1.74 4.64 2.75
N GLY A 47 1.96 5.76 2.07
CA GLY A 47 0.90 6.73 1.75
C GLY A 47 -0.20 6.13 0.88
N VAL A 48 0.15 5.42 -0.20
CA VAL A 48 -0.83 4.71 -1.06
C VAL A 48 -1.64 3.69 -0.27
N LYS A 49 -0.98 2.89 0.58
CA LYS A 49 -1.66 1.93 1.46
C LYS A 49 -2.67 2.63 2.38
N ALA A 50 -2.28 3.74 3.01
CA ALA A 50 -3.16 4.49 3.90
C ALA A 50 -4.40 5.03 3.16
N THR A 51 -4.24 5.55 1.94
CA THR A 51 -5.37 5.97 1.10
C THR A 51 -6.32 4.81 0.80
N LEU A 52 -5.80 3.67 0.36
CA LEU A 52 -6.61 2.48 0.04
C LEU A 52 -7.33 1.89 1.26
N GLU A 53 -6.83 2.09 2.49
CA GLU A 53 -7.50 1.66 3.73
C GLU A 53 -8.72 2.52 4.10
N VAL A 54 -8.77 3.77 3.62
CA VAL A 54 -9.85 4.73 3.92
C VAL A 54 -11.01 4.60 2.93
N LEU A 55 -10.72 4.33 1.65
CA LEU A 55 -11.74 4.29 0.59
C LEU A 55 -12.92 3.33 0.87
N PRO A 56 -12.71 2.10 1.38
CA PRO A 56 -13.81 1.19 1.73
C PRO A 56 -14.70 1.68 2.88
N ARG A 57 -14.30 2.75 3.59
CA ARG A 57 -15.03 3.33 4.73
C ARG A 57 -15.82 4.58 4.36
N MET A 58 -15.53 5.22 3.21
CA MET A 58 -16.18 6.47 2.78
C MET A 58 -17.59 6.27 2.22
N GLU A 59 -18.00 5.03 1.93
CA GLU A 59 -19.32 4.68 1.40
C GLU A 59 -20.33 4.25 2.48
N ARG A 60 -19.99 4.43 3.76
CA ARG A 60 -20.85 4.11 4.91
C ARG A 60 -21.43 5.37 5.55
#